data_AF-A0A2C9LWT2-F1
#
_entry.id   AF-A0A2C9LWT2-F1
#
_cell.length_a   1.000
_cell.length_b   1.000
_cell.length_c   1.000
_cell.angle_alpha   90.00
_cell.angle_beta   90.00
_cell.angle_gamma   90.00
#
_symmetry.space_group_name_H-M   'P 1'
#
loop_
_entity.id
_entity.type
_entity.pdbx_description
1 polymer ?
#
loop_
_entity_poly.entity_id
_entity_poly.type
_entity_poly.pdbx_seq_one_letter_code
_entity_poly.pdbx_strand_id
1 'polypeptide(L)'
;HMTDNSMNESYNKSLTHSIVKTLGGPLYRAENMTLDDWTKGVDKNLVPMDRTGDPLYFLVTPQTLPELPITTVNELEKIVRESIELYYEMNTIRGCTKLGSPNFSFSANFDDGSCTARPTNLTFGGRFSKHPRLTL
;
A
#
# COMPACT_ATOMS: atom_id res chain seq x y z
N HIS A 1 31.68 1.39 23.94
CA HIS A 1 30.49 0.60 24.32
C HIS A 1 30.73 -0.85 23.92
N MET A 2 31.12 -1.71 24.87
CA MET A 2 31.27 -3.15 24.64
C MET A 2 29.87 -3.76 24.67
N THR A 3 29.40 -4.25 23.54
CA THR A 3 28.24 -5.14 23.46
C THR A 3 28.61 -6.43 24.17
N ASP A 4 27.88 -6.76 25.24
CA ASP A 4 28.09 -8.00 25.99
C ASP A 4 27.86 -9.20 25.07
N ASN A 5 28.85 -10.09 24.96
CA ASN A 5 28.91 -11.13 23.94
C ASN A 5 27.69 -12.08 24.03
N SER A 6 27.15 -12.24 25.25
CA SER A 6 25.95 -13.04 25.51
C SER A 6 24.68 -12.44 24.88
N MET A 7 24.54 -11.11 24.84
CA MET A 7 23.42 -10.45 24.17
C MET A 7 23.50 -10.57 22.65
N ASN A 8 24.70 -10.49 22.07
CA ASN A 8 24.88 -10.66 20.63
C ASN A 8 24.58 -12.10 20.18
N GLU A 9 25.02 -13.09 20.96
CA GLU A 9 24.68 -14.49 20.71
C GLU A 9 23.17 -14.76 20.83
N SER A 10 22.52 -14.20 21.85
CA SER A 10 21.07 -14.31 22.02
C SER A 10 20.32 -13.67 20.85
N TYR A 11 20.76 -12.48 20.42
CA TYR A 11 20.19 -11.76 19.28
C TYR A 11 20.31 -12.59 17.99
N ASN A 12 21.51 -13.10 17.68
CA ASN A 12 21.76 -13.90 16.48
C ASN A 12 20.96 -15.21 16.47
N LYS A 13 20.74 -15.84 17.63
CA LYS A 13 19.87 -17.04 17.74
C LYS A 13 18.39 -16.73 17.53
N SER A 14 17.93 -15.54 17.88
CA SER A 14 16.53 -15.10 17.70
C SER A 14 16.22 -14.58 16.29
N LEU A 15 17.25 -14.39 15.46
CA LEU A 15 17.11 -13.75 14.16
C LEU A 15 16.48 -14.71 13.14
N THR A 16 15.29 -14.36 12.65
CA THR A 16 14.55 -15.15 11.65
C THR A 16 14.78 -14.65 10.21
N HIS A 17 15.14 -13.38 10.05
CA HIS A 17 15.38 -12.74 8.76
C HIS A 17 16.34 -11.55 8.89
N SER A 18 17.28 -11.38 7.95
CA SER A 18 18.19 -10.22 7.87
C SER A 18 18.39 -9.81 6.41
N ILE A 19 18.22 -8.53 6.12
CA ILE A 19 18.38 -7.96 4.78
C ILE A 19 19.01 -6.57 4.86
N VAL A 20 19.96 -6.30 3.96
CA VAL A 20 20.56 -4.97 3.77
C VAL A 20 20.12 -4.45 2.40
N LYS A 21 19.49 -3.27 2.37
CA LYS A 21 19.06 -2.58 1.15
C LYS A 21 19.73 -1.22 1.07
N THR A 22 20.28 -0.90 -0.10
CA THR A 22 20.85 0.43 -0.38
C THR A 22 20.05 1.11 -1.47
N LEU A 23 19.66 2.37 -1.24
CA LEU A 23 18.90 3.19 -2.17
C LEU A 23 19.79 4.35 -2.63
N GLY A 24 20.10 4.38 -3.92
CA GLY A 24 21.03 5.36 -4.48
C GLY A 24 22.47 5.20 -3.99
N GLY A 25 23.27 6.22 -4.27
CA GLY A 25 24.69 6.28 -3.94
C GLY A 25 25.56 5.24 -4.67
N PRO A 26 26.77 4.98 -4.17
CA PRO A 26 27.69 4.02 -4.77
C PRO A 26 27.27 2.58 -4.43
N LEU A 27 27.74 1.61 -5.22
CA LEU A 27 27.50 0.19 -4.96
C LEU A 27 28.03 -0.21 -3.57
N TYR A 28 27.15 -0.70 -2.71
CA TYR A 28 27.49 -1.15 -1.37
C TYR A 28 28.36 -2.42 -1.39
N ARG A 29 29.43 -2.43 -0.57
CA ARG A 29 30.35 -3.56 -0.43
C ARG A 29 30.52 -3.90 1.05
N ALA A 30 29.79 -4.89 1.53
CA ALA A 30 29.67 -5.21 2.96
C ALA A 30 30.99 -5.40 3.72
N GLU A 31 32.02 -5.94 3.07
CA GLU A 31 33.30 -6.27 3.73
C GLU A 31 34.37 -5.17 3.59
N ASN A 32 34.28 -4.33 2.55
CA ASN A 32 35.37 -3.44 2.11
C ASN A 32 34.91 -1.99 1.91
N MET A 33 33.94 -1.55 2.70
CA MET A 33 33.39 -0.20 2.60
C MET A 33 33.00 0.31 3.96
N THR A 34 33.50 1.48 4.32
CA THR A 34 33.04 2.18 5.52
C THR A 34 31.80 3.01 5.21
N LEU A 35 31.10 3.46 6.27
CA LEU A 35 29.99 4.39 6.12
C LEU A 35 30.45 5.69 5.44
N ASP A 36 31.63 6.19 5.78
CA ASP A 36 32.22 7.41 5.21
C ASP A 36 32.51 7.25 3.70
N ASP A 37 33.04 6.09 3.28
CA ASP A 37 33.26 5.78 1.86
C ASP A 37 31.94 5.76 1.07
N TRP A 38 30.85 5.31 1.70
CA TRP A 38 29.53 5.31 1.08
C TRP A 38 28.95 6.72 0.98
N THR A 39 29.06 7.51 2.05
CA THR A 39 28.59 8.91 2.08
C THR A 39 29.29 9.76 1.02
N LYS A 40 30.57 9.54 0.75
CA LYS A 40 31.33 10.26 -0.30
C LYS A 40 30.85 10.01 -1.73
N GLY A 41 30.06 8.96 -1.97
CA GLY A 41 29.53 8.65 -3.30
C GLY A 41 28.04 8.90 -3.45
N VAL A 42 27.36 9.37 -2.39
CA VAL A 42 25.88 9.43 -2.36
C VAL A 42 25.33 10.39 -3.41
N ASP A 43 26.06 11.48 -3.65
CA ASP A 43 25.75 12.55 -4.60
C ASP A 43 25.85 12.10 -6.07
N LYS A 44 26.52 10.99 -6.35
CA LYS A 44 26.72 10.49 -7.72
C LYS A 44 25.49 9.78 -8.29
N ASN A 45 24.65 9.21 -7.45
CA ASN A 45 23.46 8.45 -7.86
C ASN A 45 22.29 8.76 -6.91
N LEU A 46 21.80 9.99 -6.98
CA LEU A 46 20.66 10.42 -6.17
C LEU A 46 19.38 9.72 -6.61
N VAL A 47 18.60 9.29 -5.62
CA VAL A 47 17.26 8.72 -5.84
C VAL A 47 16.26 9.45 -4.93
N PRO A 48 14.99 9.57 -5.34
CA PRO A 48 13.97 10.12 -4.47
C PRO A 48 13.75 9.19 -3.27
N MET A 49 14.09 9.66 -2.07
CA MET A 49 13.89 8.91 -0.82
C MET A 49 12.46 9.09 -0.30
N ASP A 50 11.86 10.23 -0.59
CA ASP A 50 10.49 10.56 -0.21
C ASP A 50 9.80 11.34 -1.35
N ARG A 51 8.47 11.27 -1.42
CA ARG A 51 7.65 11.93 -2.44
C ARG A 51 6.35 12.43 -1.82
N THR A 52 5.94 13.61 -2.24
CA THR A 52 4.63 14.21 -1.93
C THR A 52 3.98 14.69 -3.22
N GLY A 53 2.66 14.79 -3.24
CA GLY A 53 1.93 15.25 -4.42
C GLY A 53 0.42 15.14 -4.25
N ASP A 54 -0.29 15.68 -5.23
CA ASP A 54 -1.74 15.69 -5.28
C ASP A 54 -2.30 14.50 -6.11
N PRO A 55 -3.54 14.07 -5.86
CA PRO A 55 -4.22 13.09 -6.69
C PRO A 55 -4.31 13.51 -8.17
N LEU A 56 -4.29 12.53 -9.09
CA LEU A 56 -4.23 12.78 -10.54
C LEU A 56 -5.34 13.70 -11.07
N TYR A 57 -6.56 13.63 -10.52
CA TYR A 57 -7.67 14.48 -10.94
C TYR A 57 -7.42 15.98 -10.69
N PHE A 58 -6.47 16.37 -9.82
CA PHE A 58 -6.06 17.77 -9.63
C PHE A 58 -5.38 18.37 -10.86
N LEU A 59 -4.83 17.53 -11.76
CA LEU A 59 -4.25 18.00 -13.02
C LEU A 59 -5.31 18.27 -14.09
N VAL A 60 -6.56 17.87 -13.88
CA VAL A 60 -7.66 18.05 -14.84
C VAL A 60 -8.34 19.39 -14.53
N THR A 61 -7.86 20.45 -15.17
CA THR A 61 -8.35 21.82 -14.95
C THR A 61 -8.53 22.56 -16.28
N PRO A 62 -9.38 23.59 -16.35
CA PRO A 62 -9.51 24.40 -17.55
C PRO A 62 -8.19 25.09 -17.97
N GLN A 63 -7.27 25.30 -17.02
CA GLN A 63 -5.95 25.90 -17.28
C GLN A 63 -4.99 24.93 -17.96
N THR A 64 -5.07 23.63 -17.62
CA THR A 64 -4.23 22.58 -18.20
C THR A 64 -4.82 22.00 -19.49
N LEU A 65 -6.11 22.19 -19.75
CA LEU A 65 -6.84 21.76 -20.95
C LEU A 65 -7.63 22.93 -21.58
N PRO A 66 -6.95 24.00 -22.05
CA PRO A 66 -7.60 25.23 -22.52
C PRO A 66 -8.42 25.07 -23.81
N GLU A 67 -8.18 24.03 -24.59
CA GLU A 67 -8.89 23.72 -25.83
C GLU A 67 -10.28 23.10 -25.62
N LEU A 68 -10.63 22.73 -24.38
CA LEU A 68 -11.89 22.07 -24.05
C LEU A 68 -12.88 23.02 -23.34
N PRO A 69 -14.20 22.83 -23.55
CA PRO A 69 -15.21 23.52 -22.75
C PRO A 69 -15.09 23.18 -21.26
N ILE A 70 -15.32 24.19 -20.40
CA ILE A 70 -15.24 24.04 -18.94
C ILE A 70 -16.12 22.89 -18.43
N THR A 71 -17.32 22.72 -18.99
CA THR A 71 -18.24 21.63 -18.62
C THR A 71 -17.63 20.26 -18.89
N THR A 72 -16.98 20.07 -20.03
CA THR A 72 -16.31 18.82 -20.41
C THR A 72 -15.14 18.53 -19.48
N VAL A 73 -14.36 19.55 -19.09
CA VAL A 73 -13.24 19.38 -18.17
C VAL A 73 -13.73 18.96 -16.78
N ASN A 74 -14.81 19.57 -16.27
CA ASN A 74 -15.39 19.21 -14.97
C ASN A 74 -15.95 17.78 -14.97
N GLU A 75 -16.62 17.37 -16.05
CA GLU A 75 -17.08 15.98 -16.19
C GLU A 75 -15.92 15.00 -16.26
N LEU A 76 -14.84 15.34 -16.98
CA LEU A 76 -13.64 14.53 -17.05
C LEU A 76 -12.96 14.38 -15.69
N GLU A 77 -12.79 15.49 -14.96
CA GLU A 77 -12.23 15.50 -13.60
C GLU A 77 -13.01 14.55 -12.69
N LYS A 78 -14.34 14.65 -12.72
CA LYS A 78 -15.24 13.80 -11.93
C LYS A 78 -15.06 12.32 -12.29
N ILE A 79 -15.04 11.97 -13.58
CA ILE A 79 -14.84 10.58 -14.02
C ILE A 79 -13.49 10.04 -13.55
N VAL A 80 -12.42 10.84 -13.66
CA VAL A 80 -11.08 10.42 -13.22
C VAL A 80 -11.05 10.21 -11.70
N ARG A 81 -11.67 11.12 -10.93
CA ARG A 81 -11.82 10.99 -9.47
C ARG A 81 -12.55 9.71 -9.08
N GLU A 82 -13.75 9.50 -9.63
CA GLU A 82 -14.58 8.33 -9.34
C GLU A 82 -13.86 7.02 -9.72
N SER A 83 -13.11 7.02 -10.83
CA SER A 83 -12.31 5.86 -11.26
C SER A 83 -11.19 5.52 -10.27
N ILE A 84 -10.54 6.55 -9.71
CA ILE A 84 -9.47 6.37 -8.72
C ILE A 84 -10.05 5.87 -7.39
N GLU A 85 -11.15 6.44 -6.94
CA GLU A 85 -11.84 6.00 -5.72
C GLU A 85 -12.28 4.54 -5.83
N LEU A 86 -12.88 4.17 -6.97
CA LEU A 86 -13.29 2.80 -7.27
C LEU A 86 -12.10 1.83 -7.24
N TYR A 87 -10.94 2.22 -7.77
CA TYR A 87 -9.74 1.38 -7.71
C TYR A 87 -9.38 1.02 -6.27
N TYR A 88 -9.37 1.99 -5.36
CA TYR A 88 -9.07 1.72 -3.95
C TYR A 88 -10.14 0.89 -3.27
N GLU A 89 -11.41 1.16 -3.54
CA GLU A 89 -12.52 0.38 -2.99
C GLU A 89 -12.42 -1.10 -3.39
N MET A 90 -12.18 -1.37 -4.67
CA MET A 90 -12.09 -2.74 -5.19
C MET A 90 -10.85 -3.50 -4.73
N ASN A 91 -9.79 -2.80 -4.31
CA ASN A 91 -8.57 -3.40 -3.75
C ASN A 91 -8.55 -3.42 -2.20
N THR A 92 -9.63 -2.98 -1.56
CA THR A 92 -9.78 -3.04 -0.11
C THR A 92 -10.37 -4.39 0.31
N ILE A 93 -9.56 -5.22 0.97
CA ILE A 93 -10.00 -6.49 1.55
C ILE A 93 -10.26 -6.26 3.03
N ARG A 94 -11.55 -6.24 3.38
CA ARG A 94 -12.02 -5.98 4.74
C ARG A 94 -11.96 -7.25 5.59
N GLY A 95 -11.51 -7.12 6.83
CA GLY A 95 -11.48 -8.21 7.81
C GLY A 95 -10.63 -7.86 9.04
N CYS A 96 -10.61 -8.74 10.04
CA CYS A 96 -9.81 -8.52 11.23
C CYS A 96 -8.30 -8.57 10.92
N THR A 97 -7.57 -7.49 11.24
CA THR A 97 -6.11 -7.37 11.01
C THR A 97 -5.26 -7.65 12.26
N LYS A 98 -5.89 -7.84 13.42
CA LYS A 98 -5.19 -8.02 14.71
C LYS A 98 -4.68 -9.45 14.89
N LEU A 99 -3.36 -9.61 14.83
CA LEU A 99 -2.66 -10.88 15.12
C LEU A 99 -3.08 -11.45 16.49
N GLY A 100 -3.31 -12.76 16.52
CA GLY A 100 -3.76 -13.49 17.72
C GLY A 100 -5.28 -13.46 17.96
N SER A 101 -6.06 -12.71 17.17
CA SER A 101 -7.52 -12.76 17.27
C SER A 101 -8.08 -14.04 16.63
N PRO A 102 -9.13 -14.68 17.19
CA PRO A 102 -9.67 -15.94 16.66
C PRO A 102 -10.15 -15.88 15.20
N ASN A 103 -10.52 -14.69 14.73
CA ASN A 103 -11.02 -14.42 13.39
C ASN A 103 -10.06 -13.55 12.56
N PHE A 104 -8.77 -13.55 12.90
CA PHE A 104 -7.75 -12.89 12.10
C PHE A 104 -7.81 -13.34 10.63
N SER A 105 -7.82 -12.36 9.72
CA SER A 105 -7.80 -12.58 8.28
C SER A 105 -6.45 -12.15 7.72
N PHE A 106 -5.65 -13.11 7.25
CA PHE A 106 -4.35 -12.84 6.65
C PHE A 106 -4.44 -12.00 5.36
N SER A 107 -5.55 -12.08 4.63
CA SER A 107 -5.76 -11.29 3.41
C SER A 107 -6.27 -9.88 3.67
N ALA A 108 -6.73 -9.57 4.88
CA ALA A 108 -7.31 -8.27 5.18
C ALA A 108 -6.24 -7.17 5.23
N ASN A 109 -6.45 -6.11 4.45
CA ASN A 109 -5.63 -4.90 4.47
C ASN A 109 -6.35 -3.71 5.14
N PHE A 110 -7.61 -3.89 5.54
CA PHE A 110 -8.43 -2.90 6.21
C PHE A 110 -9.22 -3.53 7.35
N ASP A 111 -9.06 -3.01 8.56
CA ASP A 111 -9.78 -3.50 9.74
C ASP A 111 -11.27 -3.15 9.63
N ASP A 112 -12.12 -4.16 9.69
CA ASP A 112 -13.57 -4.01 9.65
C ASP A 112 -14.22 -4.05 11.05
N GLY A 113 -13.41 -4.12 12.11
CA GLY A 113 -13.87 -4.18 13.49
C GLY A 113 -14.39 -5.57 13.90
N SER A 114 -14.28 -6.58 13.03
CA SER A 114 -14.77 -7.93 13.32
C SER A 114 -13.94 -8.66 14.37
N CYS A 115 -12.74 -8.21 14.76
CA CYS A 115 -11.79 -8.94 15.63
C CYS A 115 -12.35 -9.43 16.99
N THR A 116 -13.46 -8.87 17.46
CA THR A 116 -14.13 -9.25 18.71
C THR A 116 -15.56 -9.78 18.50
N ALA A 117 -15.99 -9.88 17.24
CA ALA A 117 -17.32 -10.32 16.88
C ALA A 117 -17.51 -11.80 17.20
N ARG A 118 -18.69 -12.14 17.73
CA ARG A 118 -19.07 -13.52 17.99
C ARG A 118 -19.74 -14.11 16.75
N PRO A 119 -19.39 -15.34 16.33
CA PRO A 119 -20.05 -15.98 15.20
C PRO A 119 -21.52 -16.27 15.54
N THR A 120 -22.41 -15.92 14.62
CA THR A 120 -23.84 -16.28 14.68
C THR A 120 -24.17 -17.28 13.59
N ASN A 121 -24.73 -18.42 13.95
CA ASN A 121 -25.12 -19.46 13.00
C ASN A 121 -26.48 -19.11 12.38
N LEU A 122 -26.50 -18.78 11.09
CA LEU A 122 -27.71 -18.48 10.33
C LEU A 122 -27.82 -19.43 9.13
N THR A 123 -29.02 -19.95 8.88
CA THR A 123 -29.28 -20.84 7.74
C THR A 123 -29.73 -20.03 6.54
N PHE A 124 -29.08 -20.25 5.39
CA PHE A 124 -29.45 -19.61 4.13
C PHE A 124 -30.61 -20.37 3.46
N GLY A 125 -31.74 -19.69 3.23
CA GLY A 125 -32.98 -20.28 2.67
C GLY A 125 -33.06 -20.33 1.14
N GLY A 126 -32.00 -19.93 0.43
CA GLY A 126 -31.96 -19.89 -1.04
C GLY A 126 -32.17 -18.50 -1.65
N ARG A 127 -31.72 -18.33 -2.89
CA ARG A 127 -31.94 -17.13 -3.73
C ARG A 127 -32.52 -17.57 -5.07
N PHE A 128 -33.53 -16.84 -5.55
CA PHE A 128 -34.06 -17.00 -6.91
C PHE A 128 -33.87 -15.70 -7.70
N SER A 129 -33.62 -15.80 -9.01
CA SER A 129 -33.48 -14.67 -9.92
C SER A 129 -34.30 -14.91 -11.18
N LYS A 130 -35.00 -13.88 -11.65
CA LYS A 130 -35.72 -13.90 -12.94
C LYS A 130 -34.91 -13.14 -13.98
N HIS A 131 -34.85 -13.67 -15.20
CA HIS A 131 -34.31 -12.96 -16.35
C HIS A 131 -35.47 -12.50 -17.23
N PRO A 132 -35.80 -11.19 -17.26
CA PRO A 132 -36.78 -10.67 -18.18
C PRO A 132 -36.24 -10.76 -19.62
N ARG A 133 -37.09 -11.18 -20.57
CA ARG A 133 -36.80 -11.05 -21.99
C ARG A 133 -36.95 -9.58 -22.39
N LEU A 134 -35.94 -9.02 -23.04
CA LEU A 134 -36.06 -7.76 -23.77
C LEU A 134 -36.89 -8.03 -25.03
N THR A 135 -38.16 -7.63 -25.02
CA THR A 135 -38.95 -7.47 -26.25
C THR A 135 -38.53 -6.17 -26.92
N LEU A 136 -37.86 -6.29 -28.07
CA LEU A 136 -37.64 -5.19 -29.01
C LEU A 136 -38.90 -4.93 -29.84
#